data_AF-A0A945I5L0-F1
#
_entry.id   AF-A0A945I5L0-F1
#
_cell.length_a   1.000
_cell.length_b   1.000
_cell.length_c   1.000
_cell.angle_alpha   90.00
_cell.angle_beta   90.00
_cell.angle_gamma   90.00
#
_symmetry.space_group_name_H-M   'P 1'
#
loop_
_entity.id
_entity.type
_entity.pdbx_description
1 polymer ?
#
loop_
_entity_poly.entity_id
_entity_poly.type
_entity_poly.pdbx_seq_one_letter_code
_entity_poly.pdbx_strand_id
1 'polypeptide(L)'
;DPMLSKLIEQARAAGDIPPDLYRPRMSGSGVYGDYYIGHPTLDLSPIRANGSYILWQNVPYEWKLHMDDNPEHETRADEMLRSFVEVEAQFLKKYVPGFEASTITDIGQYVGIRDGRHPVGEYVFSLEDAISGKSFPDAVTSPLTKTFYWEEFKSHTFEIPFRCFLPKTIDNMILTGASLSFTYETIFMVMRNFPWCTQTGEIAGYAAALSIEQNISPKKLVWQTPYF
;
A
#
# COMPACT_ATOMS: atom_id res chain seq x y z
N ASP A 1 4.61 23.08 1.64
CA ASP A 1 4.63 24.23 2.55
C ASP A 1 5.93 25.01 2.31
N PRO A 2 5.86 26.27 1.84
CA PRO A 2 7.06 27.08 1.58
C PRO A 2 7.96 27.30 2.81
N MET A 3 7.38 27.32 4.01
CA MET A 3 8.13 27.46 5.26
C MET A 3 8.95 26.21 5.52
N LEU A 4 8.32 25.03 5.48
CA LEU A 4 8.99 23.75 5.70
C LEU A 4 10.10 23.51 4.66
N SER A 5 9.85 23.82 3.38
CA SER A 5 10.86 23.72 2.33
C SER A 5 12.12 24.52 2.63
N LYS A 6 11.98 25.77 3.11
CA LYS A 6 13.12 26.62 3.49
C LYS A 6 13.91 26.04 4.66
N LEU A 7 13.22 25.47 5.64
CA LEU A 7 13.87 24.82 6.79
C LEU A 7 14.65 23.57 6.36
N ILE A 8 14.08 22.75 5.47
CA ILE A 8 14.75 21.58 4.90
C ILE A 8 16.00 22.00 4.12
N GLU A 9 15.93 23.05 3.29
CA GLU A 9 17.09 23.58 2.57
C GLU A 9 18.18 24.07 3.53
N GLN A 10 17.79 24.77 4.60
CA GLN A 10 18.73 25.25 5.62
C GLN A 10 19.41 24.09 6.36
N ALA A 11 18.66 23.06 6.74
CA ALA A 11 19.20 21.87 7.40
C ALA A 11 20.12 21.05 6.48
N ARG A 12 19.77 20.92 5.18
CA ARG A 12 20.65 20.33 4.17
C ARG A 12 21.95 21.08 4.02
N ALA A 13 21.89 22.41 3.92
CA ALA A 13 23.09 23.25 3.80
C ALA A 13 24.01 23.13 5.03
N ALA A 14 23.44 22.87 6.21
CA ALA A 14 24.18 22.63 7.44
C ALA A 14 24.72 21.19 7.58
N GLY A 15 24.24 20.24 6.76
CA GLY A 15 24.58 18.82 6.88
C GLY A 15 23.85 18.08 8.00
N ASP A 16 22.76 18.66 8.52
CA ASP A 16 22.03 18.13 9.68
C ASP A 16 21.05 17.00 9.32
N ILE A 17 20.70 16.87 8.04
CA ILE A 17 19.78 15.84 7.55
C ILE A 17 20.38 15.08 6.36
N PRO A 18 20.20 13.75 6.27
CA PRO A 18 20.67 12.98 5.13
C PRO A 18 19.86 13.33 3.87
N PRO A 19 20.43 13.10 2.67
CA PRO A 19 19.74 13.38 1.41
C PRO A 19 18.39 12.65 1.29
N ASP A 20 18.28 11.48 1.92
CA ASP A 20 17.15 10.56 1.80
C ASP A 20 15.91 10.93 2.64
N LEU A 21 16.05 11.73 3.72
CA LEU A 21 14.96 11.99 4.68
C LEU A 21 13.82 12.86 4.10
N TYR A 22 14.17 13.83 3.23
CA TYR A 22 13.22 14.79 2.63
C TYR A 22 13.43 14.95 1.12
N ARG A 23 13.74 13.85 0.44
CA ARG A 23 14.09 13.85 -0.97
C ARG A 23 13.01 14.49 -1.87
N PRO A 24 13.41 15.13 -2.97
CA PRO A 24 12.48 15.56 -4.00
C PRO A 24 11.86 14.35 -4.72
N ARG A 25 10.70 14.57 -5.34
CA ARG A 25 10.01 13.57 -6.15
C ARG A 25 10.90 13.13 -7.34
N MET A 26 11.05 11.83 -7.51
CA MET A 26 11.78 11.27 -8.67
C MET A 26 10.93 11.40 -9.94
N SER A 27 11.56 11.70 -11.08
CA SER A 27 10.96 11.64 -12.42
C SER A 27 11.24 10.28 -13.08
N GLY A 28 10.30 9.73 -13.88
CA GLY A 28 10.49 8.48 -14.64
C GLY A 28 9.29 7.50 -14.61
N SER A 29 9.46 6.32 -15.21
CA SER A 29 8.49 5.22 -15.21
C SER A 29 8.68 4.27 -14.02
N GLY A 30 7.60 3.66 -13.52
CA GLY A 30 7.65 2.79 -12.32
C GLY A 30 7.70 3.57 -11.00
N VAL A 31 7.44 4.87 -11.05
CA VAL A 31 7.21 5.75 -9.89
C VAL A 31 5.74 6.14 -9.96
N TYR A 32 4.98 5.96 -8.87
CA TYR A 32 3.58 6.41 -8.75
C TYR A 32 3.43 7.82 -9.36
N GLY A 33 2.74 7.95 -10.49
CA GLY A 33 2.89 9.05 -11.45
C GLY A 33 3.14 10.45 -10.87
N ASP A 34 2.15 11.35 -10.88
CA ASP A 34 2.38 12.74 -10.44
C ASP A 34 2.37 13.02 -8.93
N TYR A 35 2.03 12.04 -8.12
CA TYR A 35 1.75 12.27 -6.71
C TYR A 35 2.21 11.09 -5.84
N TYR A 36 2.82 11.45 -4.71
CA TYR A 36 3.49 10.64 -3.66
C TYR A 36 5.02 10.50 -3.92
N ILE A 37 5.97 10.80 -3.02
CA ILE A 37 6.05 10.47 -1.59
C ILE A 37 7.06 11.40 -0.86
N GLY A 38 6.62 12.00 0.24
CA GLY A 38 7.33 12.97 1.07
C GLY A 38 6.30 14.04 1.38
N HIS A 39 5.68 13.98 2.57
CA HIS A 39 4.56 14.87 2.84
C HIS A 39 5.10 16.32 2.78
N PRO A 40 4.54 17.23 1.95
CA PRO A 40 5.05 18.60 1.84
C PRO A 40 4.73 19.44 3.09
N THR A 41 4.20 18.79 4.12
CA THR A 41 3.86 19.33 5.44
C THR A 41 4.19 18.25 6.47
N LEU A 42 4.36 18.64 7.73
CA LEU A 42 4.38 17.68 8.83
C LEU A 42 2.98 17.12 8.98
N ASP A 43 2.79 15.83 8.67
CA ASP A 43 1.51 15.15 8.88
C ASP A 43 1.42 14.71 10.34
N LEU A 44 0.69 15.50 11.12
CA LEU A 44 0.57 15.37 12.56
C LEU A 44 -0.87 15.02 12.94
N SER A 45 -1.05 13.84 13.53
CA SER A 45 -2.34 13.43 14.09
C SER A 45 -2.30 13.55 15.62
N PRO A 46 -3.17 14.35 16.26
CA PRO A 46 -3.20 14.44 17.72
C PRO A 46 -3.61 13.08 18.31
N ILE A 47 -2.92 12.67 19.38
CA ILE A 47 -3.21 11.40 20.03
C ILE A 47 -3.21 11.53 21.54
N ARG A 48 -4.11 10.80 22.21
CA ARG A 48 -4.22 10.48 23.65
C ARG A 48 -4.22 11.64 24.66
N ALA A 49 -3.37 12.65 24.52
CA ALA A 49 -3.23 13.78 25.44
C ALA A 49 -2.93 15.09 24.67
N ASN A 50 -3.11 16.22 25.34
CA ASN A 50 -2.75 17.53 24.79
C ASN A 50 -1.24 17.61 24.57
N GLY A 51 -0.83 18.04 23.37
CA GLY A 51 0.58 18.22 23.01
C GLY A 51 1.30 16.96 22.51
N SER A 52 0.64 15.80 22.45
CA SER A 52 1.18 14.60 21.81
C SER A 52 0.59 14.39 20.41
N TYR A 53 1.48 14.14 19.46
CA TYR A 53 1.16 13.97 18.05
C TYR A 53 1.88 12.73 17.52
N ILE A 54 1.22 11.98 16.63
CA ILE A 54 1.91 11.07 15.72
C ILE A 54 2.40 11.88 14.54
N LEU A 55 3.69 11.78 14.26
CA LEU A 55 4.29 12.24 13.02
C LEU A 55 4.35 11.10 12.02
N TRP A 56 3.75 11.29 10.86
CA TRP A 56 3.81 10.33 9.76
C TRP A 56 4.95 10.70 8.80
N GLN A 57 6.00 9.90 8.81
CA GLN A 57 7.07 9.95 7.81
C GLN A 57 6.86 8.81 6.81
N ASN A 58 6.98 9.10 5.52
CA ASN A 58 6.94 8.04 4.52
C ASN A 58 8.29 7.33 4.39
N VAL A 59 8.24 6.05 4.02
CA VAL A 59 9.43 5.23 3.81
C VAL A 59 9.93 5.31 2.35
N PRO A 60 11.24 5.19 2.12
CA PRO A 60 11.83 5.06 0.78
C PRO A 60 11.50 3.76 0.04
N TYR A 61 10.43 3.76 -0.74
CA TYR A 61 10.02 2.55 -1.48
C TYR A 61 10.99 2.13 -2.61
N GLU A 62 11.80 3.03 -3.15
CA GLU A 62 12.81 2.76 -4.18
C GLU A 62 14.04 2.02 -3.65
N TRP A 63 14.18 1.89 -2.34
CA TRP A 63 15.14 0.94 -1.79
C TRP A 63 14.86 -0.48 -2.25
N LYS A 64 13.63 -0.77 -2.72
CA LYS A 64 13.21 -2.08 -3.25
C LYS A 64 13.61 -3.21 -2.30
N LEU A 65 13.41 -2.97 -1.01
CA LEU A 65 13.74 -3.92 0.04
C LEU A 65 12.70 -5.03 0.05
N HIS A 66 13.13 -6.23 -0.33
CA HIS A 66 12.37 -7.46 -0.21
C HIS A 66 12.47 -8.03 1.21
N MET A 67 11.87 -7.31 2.17
CA MET A 67 11.92 -7.68 3.59
C MET A 67 11.15 -8.97 3.91
N ASP A 68 10.30 -9.45 3.00
CA ASP A 68 9.58 -10.72 3.13
C ASP A 68 10.43 -11.94 2.78
N ASP A 69 11.62 -11.73 2.23
CA ASP A 69 12.47 -12.83 1.78
C ASP A 69 13.97 -12.68 1.94
N ASN A 70 14.42 -11.49 2.30
CA ASN A 70 15.81 -11.20 2.51
C ASN A 70 16.01 -10.57 3.91
N PRO A 71 16.67 -11.26 4.84
CA PRO A 71 16.92 -10.75 6.19
C PRO A 71 17.91 -9.58 6.23
N GLU A 72 18.82 -9.46 5.25
CA GLU A 72 19.69 -8.29 5.12
C GLU A 72 18.88 -7.04 4.74
N HIS A 73 17.85 -7.19 3.90
CA HIS A 73 16.93 -6.12 3.57
C HIS A 73 16.10 -5.68 4.78
N GLU A 74 15.61 -6.63 5.59
CA GLU A 74 14.90 -6.32 6.85
C GLU A 74 15.81 -5.56 7.82
N THR A 75 17.03 -6.04 8.03
CA THR A 75 18.03 -5.39 8.90
C THR A 75 18.32 -3.97 8.44
N ARG A 76 18.59 -3.79 7.13
CA ARG A 76 18.84 -2.48 6.53
C ARG A 76 17.64 -1.54 6.72
N ALA A 77 16.42 -2.04 6.56
CA ALA A 77 15.22 -1.22 6.75
C ALA A 77 15.11 -0.73 8.19
N ASP A 78 15.30 -1.61 9.19
CA ASP A 78 15.21 -1.24 10.60
C ASP A 78 16.27 -0.20 10.98
N GLU A 79 17.53 -0.42 10.59
CA GLU A 79 18.64 0.52 10.87
C GLU A 79 18.37 1.91 10.26
N MET A 80 17.99 1.96 8.98
CA MET A 80 17.78 3.22 8.28
C MET A 80 16.55 3.96 8.79
N LEU A 81 15.44 3.27 9.03
CA LEU A 81 14.20 3.90 9.51
C LEU A 81 14.36 4.42 10.94
N ARG A 82 15.08 3.71 11.82
CA ARG A 82 15.43 4.22 13.15
C ARG A 82 16.31 5.46 13.06
N SER A 83 17.32 5.44 12.19
CA SER A 83 18.16 6.62 11.95
C SER A 83 17.35 7.82 11.46
N PHE A 84 16.35 7.60 10.60
CA PHE A 84 15.51 8.68 10.09
C PHE A 84 14.64 9.29 11.17
N VAL A 85 14.07 8.49 12.07
CA VAL A 85 13.28 9.01 13.21
C VAL A 85 14.12 9.92 14.09
N GLU A 86 15.36 9.52 14.42
CA GLU A 86 16.25 10.35 15.23
C GLU A 86 16.60 11.66 14.53
N VAL A 87 17.02 11.59 13.27
CA VAL A 87 17.40 12.79 12.52
C VAL A 87 16.21 13.74 12.29
N GLU A 88 15.03 13.19 12.02
CA GLU A 88 13.78 13.94 11.92
C GLU A 88 13.48 14.69 13.23
N ALA A 89 13.58 14.01 14.38
CA ALA A 89 13.34 14.64 15.68
C ALA A 89 14.34 15.78 15.97
N GLN A 90 15.62 15.60 15.63
CA GLN A 90 16.62 16.65 15.77
C GLN A 90 16.35 17.83 14.83
N PHE A 91 15.96 17.55 13.58
CA PHE A 91 15.56 18.57 12.63
C PHE A 91 14.39 19.40 13.16
N LEU A 92 13.31 18.73 13.61
CA LEU A 92 12.13 19.39 14.15
C LEU A 92 12.50 20.29 15.32
N LYS A 93 13.25 19.75 16.29
CA LYS A 93 13.65 20.48 17.49
C LYS A 93 14.52 21.71 17.21
N LYS A 94 15.38 21.64 16.18
CA LYS A 94 16.33 22.70 15.83
C LYS A 94 15.73 23.77 14.91
N TYR A 95 14.87 23.36 13.97
CA TYR A 95 14.45 24.22 12.87
C TYR A 95 12.97 24.60 12.88
N VAL A 96 12.09 23.77 13.47
CA VAL A 96 10.64 23.98 13.41
C VAL A 96 10.15 24.67 14.69
N PRO A 97 9.62 25.90 14.60
CA PRO A 97 9.09 26.60 15.77
C PRO A 97 8.00 25.80 16.50
N GLY A 98 8.09 25.74 17.82
CA GLY A 98 7.18 24.97 18.67
C GLY A 98 7.65 23.55 19.03
N PHE A 99 8.72 23.06 18.41
CA PHE A 99 9.31 21.75 18.71
C PHE A 99 10.53 21.82 19.64
N GLU A 100 10.91 22.99 20.15
CA GLU A 100 12.16 23.21 20.90
C GLU A 100 12.21 22.35 22.18
N ALA A 101 11.06 22.10 22.79
CA ALA A 101 10.90 21.25 23.98
C ALA A 101 10.33 19.86 23.67
N SER A 102 10.22 19.49 22.39
CA SER A 102 9.69 18.18 21.99
C SER A 102 10.64 17.03 22.35
N THR A 103 10.06 15.86 22.53
CA THR A 103 10.75 14.59 22.74
C THR A 103 9.99 13.48 22.01
N ILE A 104 10.72 12.46 21.57
CA ILE A 104 10.11 11.22 21.13
C ILE A 104 9.58 10.50 22.38
N THR A 105 8.29 10.15 22.37
CA THR A 105 7.67 9.37 23.45
C THR A 105 7.57 7.90 23.11
N ASP A 106 7.44 7.57 21.83
CA ASP A 106 7.29 6.20 21.33
C ASP A 106 7.73 6.11 19.87
N ILE A 107 8.17 4.93 19.44
CA ILE A 107 8.55 4.61 18.06
C ILE A 107 7.94 3.25 17.71
N GLY A 108 7.50 3.09 16.47
CA GLY A 108 7.05 1.79 15.96
C GLY A 108 8.10 0.71 16.21
N GLN A 109 7.70 -0.38 16.89
CA GLN A 109 8.61 -1.47 17.25
C GLN A 109 9.08 -2.25 16.01
N TYR A 110 8.21 -2.38 15.01
CA TYR A 110 8.43 -3.22 13.84
C TYR A 110 8.38 -2.40 12.56
N VAL A 111 9.25 -2.75 11.60
CA VAL A 111 9.11 -2.30 10.22
C VAL A 111 8.06 -3.17 9.53
N GLY A 112 6.94 -2.57 9.16
CA GLY A 112 5.85 -3.27 8.49
C GLY A 112 6.18 -3.56 7.02
N ILE A 113 5.97 -4.80 6.59
CA ILE A 113 5.99 -5.15 5.17
C ILE A 113 4.68 -4.66 4.55
N ARG A 114 4.80 -3.68 3.65
CA ARG A 114 3.63 -3.10 2.99
C ARG A 114 3.02 -4.10 2.02
N ASP A 115 3.81 -4.78 1.21
CA ASP A 115 3.37 -5.81 0.27
C ASP A 115 4.50 -6.81 0.05
N GLY A 116 4.19 -8.05 -0.30
CA GLY A 116 5.16 -9.12 -0.43
C GLY A 116 4.82 -10.08 -1.57
N ARG A 117 5.20 -11.35 -1.42
CA ARG A 117 4.84 -12.39 -2.39
C ARG A 117 3.34 -12.64 -2.50
N HIS A 118 2.89 -12.78 -3.74
CA HIS A 118 1.52 -13.12 -4.09
C HIS A 118 1.40 -14.49 -4.75
N PRO A 119 0.39 -15.29 -4.40
CA PRO A 119 0.06 -16.50 -5.14
C PRO A 119 -0.31 -16.17 -6.59
N VAL A 120 0.20 -16.95 -7.54
CA VAL A 120 -0.21 -16.85 -8.94
C VAL A 120 -1.48 -17.67 -9.14
N GLY A 121 -2.57 -16.98 -9.44
CA GLY A 121 -3.89 -17.55 -9.73
C GLY A 121 -4.15 -17.79 -11.22
N GLU A 122 -5.27 -18.42 -11.53
CA GLU A 122 -5.67 -18.76 -12.90
C GLU A 122 -5.77 -17.53 -13.81
N TYR A 123 -6.06 -16.37 -13.22
CA TYR A 123 -5.89 -15.06 -13.83
C TYR A 123 -5.06 -14.16 -12.91
N VAL A 124 -4.16 -13.35 -13.48
CA VAL A 124 -3.42 -12.31 -12.75
C VAL A 124 -3.98 -10.97 -13.19
N PHE A 125 -4.75 -10.32 -12.32
CA PHE A 125 -5.38 -9.04 -12.63
C PHE A 125 -4.36 -7.91 -12.56
N SER A 126 -4.32 -7.10 -13.62
CA SER A 126 -3.32 -6.05 -13.80
C SER A 126 -3.89 -4.65 -13.66
N LEU A 127 -3.01 -3.66 -13.53
CA LEU A 127 -3.42 -2.26 -13.50
C LEU A 127 -4.03 -1.84 -14.84
N GLU A 128 -3.55 -2.43 -15.95
CA GLU A 128 -4.12 -2.21 -17.28
C GLU A 128 -5.56 -2.73 -17.37
N ASP A 129 -5.86 -3.88 -16.77
CA ASP A 129 -7.24 -4.39 -16.71
C ASP A 129 -8.16 -3.41 -15.96
N ALA A 130 -7.67 -2.81 -14.86
CA ALA A 130 -8.40 -1.81 -14.11
C ALA A 130 -8.64 -0.51 -14.91
N ILE A 131 -7.59 0.02 -15.56
CA ILE A 131 -7.65 1.26 -16.35
C ILE A 131 -8.48 1.10 -17.62
N SER A 132 -8.43 -0.07 -18.26
CA SER A 132 -9.22 -0.36 -19.47
C SER A 132 -10.69 -0.65 -19.15
N GLY A 133 -11.05 -0.82 -17.88
CA GLY A 133 -12.41 -1.19 -17.47
C GLY A 133 -12.83 -2.53 -18.06
N LYS A 134 -11.90 -3.47 -18.17
CA LYS A 134 -12.14 -4.76 -18.83
C LYS A 134 -13.23 -5.55 -18.12
N SER A 135 -14.23 -6.00 -18.89
CA SER A 135 -15.28 -6.88 -18.40
C SER A 135 -14.86 -8.35 -18.49
N PHE A 136 -15.34 -9.15 -17.54
CA PHE A 136 -15.06 -10.58 -17.48
C PHE A 136 -16.36 -11.37 -17.39
N PRO A 137 -16.50 -12.49 -18.14
CA PRO A 137 -17.69 -13.32 -18.07
C PRO A 137 -17.85 -13.98 -16.69
N ASP A 138 -16.75 -14.13 -15.95
CA ASP A 138 -16.69 -14.69 -14.60
C ASP A 138 -16.48 -13.61 -13.53
N ALA A 139 -16.88 -12.36 -13.79
CA ALA A 139 -16.84 -11.29 -12.80
C ALA A 139 -17.73 -11.61 -11.57
N VAL A 140 -17.19 -11.44 -10.37
CA VAL A 140 -17.88 -11.79 -9.10
C VAL A 140 -18.01 -10.64 -8.11
N THR A 141 -17.25 -9.57 -8.29
CA THR A 141 -17.38 -8.34 -7.51
C THR A 141 -18.40 -7.42 -8.16
N SER A 142 -19.13 -6.61 -7.39
CA SER A 142 -19.82 -5.46 -7.98
C SER A 142 -18.82 -4.58 -8.74
N PRO A 143 -19.25 -3.88 -9.81
CA PRO A 143 -18.43 -2.86 -10.45
C PRO A 143 -17.93 -1.84 -9.43
N LEU A 144 -16.61 -1.65 -9.38
CA LEU A 144 -15.97 -0.78 -8.41
C LEU A 144 -15.27 0.36 -9.09
N THR A 145 -15.56 1.57 -8.64
CA THR A 145 -14.94 2.79 -9.15
C THR A 145 -13.79 3.21 -8.25
N LYS A 146 -12.59 3.27 -8.80
CA LYS A 146 -11.40 3.80 -8.13
C LYS A 146 -10.90 5.04 -8.84
N THR A 147 -10.66 6.09 -8.07
CA THR A 147 -9.99 7.30 -8.53
C THR A 147 -8.48 7.16 -8.39
N PHE A 148 -7.75 7.39 -9.48
CA PHE A 148 -6.30 7.35 -9.54
C PHE A 148 -5.71 8.76 -9.54
N TYR A 149 -5.09 9.13 -8.42
CA TYR A 149 -4.54 10.46 -8.16
C TYR A 149 -3.46 10.89 -9.18
N TRP A 150 -2.69 9.93 -9.70
CA TRP A 150 -1.60 10.19 -10.64
C TRP A 150 -2.05 10.35 -12.09
N GLU A 151 -3.32 10.13 -12.38
CA GLU A 151 -3.90 10.33 -13.71
C GLU A 151 -4.96 11.43 -13.64
N GLU A 152 -4.57 12.61 -13.16
CA GLU A 152 -5.47 13.78 -13.05
C GLU A 152 -6.78 13.46 -12.28
N PHE A 153 -6.71 12.58 -11.27
CA PHE A 153 -7.87 12.12 -10.52
C PHE A 153 -8.96 11.47 -11.41
N LYS A 154 -8.58 10.81 -12.49
CA LYS A 154 -9.51 10.01 -13.28
C LYS A 154 -10.00 8.80 -12.51
N SER A 155 -11.27 8.48 -12.74
CA SER A 155 -11.92 7.34 -12.09
C SER A 155 -12.16 6.25 -13.11
N HIS A 156 -11.82 5.02 -12.72
CA HIS A 156 -11.99 3.83 -13.55
C HIS A 156 -12.86 2.84 -12.81
N THR A 157 -13.80 2.25 -13.54
CA THR A 157 -14.69 1.21 -13.03
C THR A 157 -14.29 -0.13 -13.61
N PHE A 158 -14.11 -1.12 -12.76
CA PHE A 158 -13.70 -2.47 -13.16
C PHE A 158 -14.32 -3.51 -12.24
N GLU A 159 -14.25 -4.76 -12.68
CA GLU A 159 -14.74 -5.94 -11.98
C GLU A 159 -13.63 -6.98 -11.93
N ILE A 160 -13.70 -7.90 -10.97
CA ILE A 160 -12.70 -8.96 -10.83
C ILE A 160 -13.27 -10.31 -11.22
N PRO A 161 -12.57 -11.05 -12.11
CA PRO A 161 -12.93 -12.41 -12.43
C PRO A 161 -12.67 -13.35 -11.25
N PHE A 162 -13.54 -14.34 -11.06
CA PHE A 162 -13.37 -15.36 -10.03
C PHE A 162 -12.04 -16.12 -10.14
N ARG A 163 -11.49 -16.24 -11.35
CA ARG A 163 -10.16 -16.83 -11.58
C ARG A 163 -9.01 -16.14 -10.82
N CYS A 164 -9.18 -14.91 -10.35
CA CYS A 164 -8.20 -14.26 -9.45
C CYS A 164 -8.21 -14.85 -8.03
N PHE A 165 -9.30 -15.51 -7.64
CA PHE A 165 -9.46 -16.17 -6.34
C PHE A 165 -8.90 -17.60 -6.37
N LEU A 166 -8.53 -18.13 -7.54
CA LEU A 166 -8.16 -19.53 -7.71
C LEU A 166 -6.65 -19.66 -7.94
N PRO A 167 -5.88 -20.25 -7.02
CA PRO A 167 -4.45 -20.46 -7.22
C PRO A 167 -4.18 -21.49 -8.33
N LYS A 168 -3.16 -21.28 -9.18
CA LYS A 168 -2.89 -22.17 -10.33
C LYS A 168 -2.64 -23.63 -9.92
N THR A 169 -1.93 -23.85 -8.82
CA THR A 169 -1.39 -25.17 -8.46
C THR A 169 -2.19 -25.93 -7.40
N ILE A 170 -3.16 -25.29 -6.73
CA ILE A 170 -3.92 -25.90 -5.63
C ILE A 170 -5.41 -25.85 -5.97
N ASP A 171 -6.05 -27.01 -6.04
CA ASP A 171 -7.45 -27.09 -6.49
C ASP A 171 -8.47 -26.82 -5.37
N ASN A 172 -8.08 -27.03 -4.11
CA ASN A 172 -8.94 -26.89 -2.94
C ASN A 172 -8.55 -25.69 -2.07
N MET A 173 -8.29 -24.55 -2.70
CA MET A 173 -7.93 -23.30 -2.03
C MET A 173 -8.59 -22.13 -2.73
N ILE A 174 -9.03 -21.15 -1.95
CA ILE A 174 -9.59 -19.88 -2.43
C ILE A 174 -8.78 -18.75 -1.80
N LEU A 175 -8.29 -17.84 -2.63
CA LEU A 175 -7.56 -16.64 -2.26
C LEU A 175 -8.54 -15.51 -1.95
N THR A 176 -8.21 -14.64 -1.00
CA THR A 176 -9.04 -13.48 -0.66
C THR A 176 -8.21 -12.32 -0.10
N GLY A 177 -8.77 -11.11 -0.08
CA GLY A 177 -8.11 -9.91 0.42
C GLY A 177 -6.80 -9.62 -0.32
N ALA A 178 -5.74 -9.35 0.44
CA ALA A 178 -4.43 -9.03 -0.11
C ALA A 178 -3.74 -10.23 -0.79
N SER A 179 -4.24 -11.45 -0.63
CA SER A 179 -3.65 -12.65 -1.25
C SER A 179 -4.21 -12.98 -2.64
N LEU A 180 -5.12 -12.15 -3.18
CA LEU A 180 -5.66 -12.35 -4.52
C LEU A 180 -4.58 -12.24 -5.60
N SER A 181 -4.75 -12.99 -6.69
CA SER A 181 -3.79 -13.05 -7.80
C SER A 181 -3.79 -11.80 -8.67
N PHE A 182 -2.96 -10.83 -8.30
CA PHE A 182 -2.91 -9.50 -8.91
C PHE A 182 -1.44 -9.09 -9.11
N THR A 183 -1.20 -8.11 -9.99
CA THR A 183 0.13 -7.48 -10.05
C THR A 183 0.36 -6.60 -8.82
N TYR A 184 1.62 -6.46 -8.42
CA TYR A 184 2.06 -5.66 -7.27
C TYR A 184 1.47 -4.25 -7.28
N GLU A 185 1.51 -3.58 -8.43
CA GLU A 185 1.00 -2.21 -8.60
C GLU A 185 -0.50 -2.15 -8.29
N THR A 186 -1.25 -3.16 -8.74
CA THR A 186 -2.70 -3.20 -8.61
C THR A 186 -3.13 -3.44 -7.16
N ILE A 187 -2.47 -4.37 -6.46
CA ILE A 187 -2.75 -4.62 -5.04
C ILE A 187 -2.50 -3.35 -4.24
N PHE A 188 -1.33 -2.74 -4.42
CA PHE A 188 -0.98 -1.53 -3.67
C PHE A 188 -1.98 -0.40 -3.89
N MET A 189 -2.40 -0.19 -5.14
CA MET A 189 -3.18 0.98 -5.54
C MET A 189 -4.69 0.85 -5.30
N VAL A 190 -5.22 -0.37 -5.45
CA VAL A 190 -6.66 -0.55 -5.66
C VAL A 190 -7.33 -1.35 -4.55
N MET A 191 -6.65 -2.36 -4.01
CA MET A 191 -7.29 -3.51 -3.35
C MET A 191 -7.17 -3.51 -1.81
N ARG A 192 -6.80 -2.39 -1.18
CA ARG A 192 -6.43 -2.35 0.26
C ARG A 192 -7.41 -1.58 1.14
N ASN A 193 -8.54 -1.19 0.59
CA ASN A 193 -9.59 -0.49 1.31
C ASN A 193 -10.55 -1.49 1.98
N PHE A 194 -11.09 -1.15 3.14
CA PHE A 194 -12.01 -2.02 3.89
C PHE A 194 -13.15 -2.64 3.05
N PRO A 195 -13.85 -1.91 2.16
CA PRO A 195 -14.90 -2.50 1.32
C PRO A 195 -14.39 -3.66 0.46
N TRP A 196 -13.13 -3.61 0.02
CA TRP A 196 -12.51 -4.67 -0.78
C TRP A 196 -12.37 -5.97 0.00
N CYS A 197 -11.78 -5.87 1.18
CA CYS A 197 -11.54 -7.03 2.03
C CYS A 197 -12.87 -7.70 2.44
N THR A 198 -13.90 -6.90 2.71
CA THR A 198 -15.24 -7.41 3.01
C THR A 198 -15.83 -8.13 1.80
N GLN A 199 -15.85 -7.49 0.63
CA GLN A 199 -16.48 -8.04 -0.57
C GLN A 199 -15.82 -9.35 -1.02
N THR A 200 -14.49 -9.36 -1.09
CA THR A 200 -13.71 -10.54 -1.50
C THR A 200 -13.75 -11.64 -0.46
N GLY A 201 -13.83 -11.30 0.83
CA GLY A 201 -14.03 -12.27 1.90
C GLY A 201 -15.38 -12.98 1.80
N GLU A 202 -16.43 -12.22 1.52
CA GLU A 202 -17.79 -12.75 1.36
C GLU A 202 -17.90 -13.68 0.14
N ILE A 203 -17.39 -13.25 -1.02
CA ILE A 203 -17.33 -14.07 -2.24
C ILE A 203 -16.58 -15.39 -1.98
N ALA A 204 -15.42 -15.32 -1.33
CA ALA A 204 -14.63 -16.50 -1.02
C ALA A 204 -15.36 -17.47 -0.08
N GLY A 205 -16.04 -16.94 0.94
CA GLY A 205 -16.84 -17.74 1.87
C GLY A 205 -18.03 -18.42 1.17
N TYR A 206 -18.75 -17.68 0.33
CA TYR A 206 -19.87 -18.23 -0.44
C TYR A 206 -19.41 -19.30 -1.43
N ALA A 207 -18.32 -19.05 -2.15
CA ALA A 207 -17.69 -20.00 -3.05
C ALA A 207 -17.32 -21.32 -2.34
N ALA A 208 -16.75 -21.22 -1.14
CA ALA A 208 -16.43 -22.40 -0.34
C ALA A 208 -17.68 -23.20 0.04
N ALA A 209 -18.76 -22.52 0.45
CA ALA A 209 -20.04 -23.17 0.78
C ALA A 209 -20.64 -23.90 -0.44
N LEU A 210 -20.70 -23.23 -1.60
CA LEU A 210 -21.18 -23.85 -2.84
C LEU A 210 -20.34 -25.05 -3.28
N SER A 211 -19.02 -24.97 -3.11
CA SER A 211 -18.10 -26.08 -3.44
C SER A 211 -18.43 -27.33 -2.62
N ILE A 212 -18.73 -27.15 -1.33
CA ILE A 212 -19.13 -28.23 -0.42
C ILE A 212 -20.50 -28.78 -0.80
N GLU A 213 -21.49 -27.92 -1.02
CA GLU A 213 -22.86 -28.32 -1.38
C GLU A 213 -22.91 -29.15 -2.67
N GLN A 214 -22.15 -28.73 -3.68
CA GLN A 214 -22.08 -29.41 -4.98
C GLN A 214 -21.07 -30.56 -5.00
N ASN A 215 -20.29 -30.76 -3.93
CA ASN A 215 -19.20 -31.73 -3.85
C ASN A 215 -18.19 -31.61 -5.00
N ILE A 216 -17.77 -30.37 -5.29
CA ILE A 216 -16.79 -30.05 -6.33
C ILE A 216 -15.67 -29.17 -5.76
N SER A 217 -14.53 -29.12 -6.44
CA SER A 217 -13.47 -28.16 -6.12
C SER A 217 -13.88 -26.74 -6.51
N PRO A 218 -13.41 -25.69 -5.80
CA PRO A 218 -13.65 -24.29 -6.16
C PRO A 218 -13.42 -23.94 -7.63
N LYS A 219 -12.39 -24.53 -8.26
CA LYS A 219 -12.08 -24.34 -9.69
C LYS A 219 -13.14 -24.82 -10.67
N LYS A 220 -14.05 -25.69 -10.22
CA LYS A 220 -15.15 -26.23 -11.03
C LYS A 220 -16.44 -25.43 -10.85
N LEU A 221 -16.46 -24.44 -9.95
CA LEU A 221 -17.60 -23.55 -9.81
C LEU A 221 -17.81 -22.75 -11.09
N VAL A 222 -19.06 -22.73 -11.55
CA VAL A 222 -19.48 -21.89 -12.67
C VAL A 222 -20.27 -20.72 -12.10
N TRP A 223 -19.71 -19.51 -12.21
CA TRP A 223 -20.39 -18.29 -11.83
C TRP A 223 -21.25 -17.82 -12.99
N GLN A 224 -22.53 -18.23 -12.99
CA GLN A 224 -23.51 -17.82 -14.01
C GLN A 224 -24.29 -16.58 -13.60
N THR A 225 -24.17 -16.15 -12.35
CA THR A 225 -24.84 -14.98 -11.79
C THR A 225 -23.81 -14.21 -10.96
N PRO A 226 -23.68 -12.89 -11.16
CA PRO A 226 -22.87 -12.05 -10.27
C PRO A 226 -23.29 -12.29 -8.82
N TYR A 227 -22.32 -12.47 -7.91
CA TYR A 227 -22.62 -12.60 -6.48
C TYR A 227 -23.25 -11.31 -5.93
N PHE A 228 -22.90 -10.16 -6.50
CA PHE A 228 -23.47 -8.85 -6.23
C PHE A 228 -24.11 -8.23 -7.46
#